data_AF-A0A6V7PS20-F1
#
_entry.id   AF-A0A6V7PS20-F1
#
_cell.length_a   1.000
_cell.length_b   1.000
_cell.length_c   1.000
_cell.angle_alpha   90.00
_cell.angle_beta   90.00
_cell.angle_gamma   90.00
#
_symmetry.space_group_name_H-M   'P 1'
#
loop_
_entity.id
_entity.type
_entity.pdbx_description
1 polymer ?
#
loop_
_entity_poly.entity_id
_entity_poly.type
_entity_poly.pdbx_seq_one_letter_code
_entity_poly.pdbx_strand_id
1 'polypeptide(L)'
;MARAAGLRVRATLCLHGSHRRPGVPLPEWVARAAAADPDILFTDRYGRHHEEYLSFAVDELPVLGGRKPVEAFEDFFRSFRSAFADFFGSTITGITVSLGPTASSVPVVPASDRRPPVHRRR
;
A
#
# COMPACT_ATOMS: atom_id res chain seq x y z
N MET A 1 -23.08 -6.53 -9.13
CA MET A 1 -24.07 -6.04 -8.15
C MET A 1 -24.26 -4.52 -8.21
N ALA A 2 -23.24 -3.69 -7.97
CA ALA A 2 -23.39 -2.22 -7.96
C ALA A 2 -24.02 -1.64 -9.25
N ARG A 3 -23.51 -2.04 -10.43
CA ARG A 3 -24.08 -1.63 -11.73
C ARG A 3 -25.56 -2.01 -11.89
N ALA A 4 -25.92 -3.24 -11.50
CA ALA A 4 -27.32 -3.71 -11.57
C ALA A 4 -28.25 -2.94 -10.63
N ALA A 5 -27.71 -2.42 -9.52
CA ALA A 5 -28.42 -1.55 -8.58
C ALA A 5 -28.39 -0.06 -8.98
N GLY A 6 -27.81 0.30 -10.14
CA GLY A 6 -27.71 1.69 -10.59
C GLY A 6 -26.76 2.58 -9.77
N LEU A 7 -25.88 1.98 -8.96
CA LEU A 7 -24.98 2.71 -8.06
C LEU A 7 -23.68 3.13 -8.76
N ARG A 8 -23.15 4.27 -8.33
CA ARG A 8 -21.80 4.72 -8.66
C ARG A 8 -20.83 4.26 -7.57
N VAL A 9 -19.62 3.93 -8.01
CA VAL A 9 -18.54 3.40 -7.18
C VAL A 9 -17.32 4.31 -7.35
N ARG A 10 -16.69 4.63 -6.23
CA ARG A 10 -15.34 5.17 -6.19
C ARG A 10 -14.40 4.06 -5.74
N ALA A 11 -13.44 3.70 -6.58
CA ALA A 11 -12.47 2.66 -6.27
C ALA A 11 -11.25 3.24 -5.55
N THR A 12 -10.79 2.57 -4.50
CA THR A 12 -9.50 2.87 -3.87
C THR A 12 -8.51 1.77 -4.20
N LEU A 13 -7.40 2.14 -4.82
CA LEU A 13 -6.30 1.25 -5.17
C LEU A 13 -5.23 1.38 -4.09
N CYS A 14 -5.08 0.36 -3.25
CA CYS A 14 -4.13 0.35 -2.14
C CYS A 14 -2.81 -0.26 -2.58
N LEU A 15 -1.72 0.53 -2.57
CA LEU A 15 -0.36 0.05 -2.83
C LEU A 15 0.35 -0.40 -1.55
N HIS A 16 -0.41 -0.95 -0.61
CA HIS A 16 0.06 -1.37 0.70
C HIS A 16 -0.70 -2.59 1.19
N GLY A 17 -0.04 -3.37 2.05
CA GLY A 17 -0.67 -4.46 2.79
C GLY A 17 -1.52 -3.95 3.94
N SER A 18 -2.31 -4.83 4.52
CA SER A 18 -3.05 -4.60 5.76
C SER A 18 -2.98 -5.84 6.62
N HIS A 19 -2.55 -5.68 7.87
CA HIS A 19 -2.62 -6.73 8.89
C HIS A 19 -3.90 -6.66 9.74
N ARG A 20 -4.83 -5.72 9.46
CA ARG A 20 -6.12 -5.64 10.17
C ARG A 20 -7.06 -6.72 9.68
N ARG A 21 -7.56 -7.57 10.58
CA ARG A 21 -8.35 -8.76 10.22
C ARG A 21 -9.73 -8.41 9.63
N PRO A 22 -10.11 -9.01 8.47
CA PRO A 22 -9.28 -9.85 7.60
C PRO A 22 -8.27 -9.00 6.82
N GLY A 23 -6.98 -9.27 7.04
CA GLY A 23 -5.89 -8.50 6.45
C GLY A 23 -5.57 -9.00 5.04
N VAL A 24 -5.10 -8.11 4.18
CA VAL A 24 -4.60 -8.45 2.84
C VAL A 24 -3.11 -8.13 2.83
N PRO A 25 -2.20 -9.12 2.92
CA PRO A 25 -0.77 -8.86 2.91
C PRO A 25 -0.31 -8.37 1.53
N LEU A 26 0.92 -7.85 1.46
CA LEU A 26 1.58 -7.63 0.17
C LEU A 26 1.72 -8.97 -0.59
N PRO A 27 1.82 -8.93 -1.94
CA PRO A 27 2.07 -10.13 -2.72
C PRO A 27 3.32 -10.89 -2.23
N GLU A 28 3.28 -12.22 -2.25
CA GLU A 28 4.36 -13.07 -1.73
C GLU A 28 5.73 -12.78 -2.35
N TRP A 29 5.78 -12.37 -3.61
CA TRP A 29 7.04 -12.02 -4.28
C TRP A 29 7.65 -10.72 -3.74
N VAL A 30 6.83 -9.77 -3.27
CA VAL A 30 7.30 -8.57 -2.56
C VAL A 30 7.79 -8.95 -1.17
N ALA A 31 7.04 -9.80 -0.44
CA ALA A 31 7.44 -10.29 0.87
C ALA A 31 8.78 -11.03 0.83
N ARG A 32 9.03 -11.84 -0.20
CA ARG A 32 10.33 -12.51 -0.41
C ARG A 32 11.47 -11.54 -0.68
N ALA A 33 11.22 -10.47 -1.46
CA ALA A 33 12.22 -9.43 -1.68
C ALA A 33 12.56 -8.71 -0.37
N ALA A 34 11.56 -8.35 0.43
CA ALA A 34 11.74 -7.71 1.72
C ALA A 34 12.43 -8.59 2.77
N ALA A 35 12.21 -9.91 2.72
CA ALA A 35 12.93 -10.86 3.56
C ALA A 35 14.42 -10.97 3.18
N ALA A 36 14.76 -10.77 1.90
CA ALA A 36 16.14 -10.77 1.41
C ALA A 36 16.85 -9.43 1.67
N ASP A 37 16.14 -8.32 1.56
CA ASP A 37 16.62 -6.97 1.82
C ASP A 37 15.54 -6.14 2.56
N PRO A 38 15.61 -6.05 3.90
CA PRO A 38 14.63 -5.30 4.69
C PRO A 38 14.65 -3.78 4.44
N ASP A 39 15.72 -3.22 3.87
CA ASP A 39 15.84 -1.78 3.63
C ASP A 39 14.92 -1.28 2.51
N ILE A 40 14.31 -2.20 1.75
CA ILE A 40 13.28 -1.86 0.76
C ILE A 40 11.95 -1.50 1.41
N LEU A 41 11.73 -1.88 2.67
CA LEU A 41 10.52 -1.56 3.42
C LEU A 41 10.58 -0.13 3.94
N PHE A 42 9.40 0.45 4.19
CA PHE A 42 9.36 1.72 4.90
C PHE A 42 9.92 1.55 6.32
N THR A 43 10.91 2.38 6.66
CA THR A 43 11.53 2.41 7.99
C THR A 43 11.12 3.67 8.72
N ASP A 44 10.52 3.51 9.92
CA ASP A 44 10.16 4.67 10.73
C ASP A 44 11.38 5.30 11.43
N ARG A 45 11.16 6.47 12.06
CA ARG A 45 12.22 7.19 12.81
C ARG A 45 12.82 6.40 13.99
N TYR A 46 12.21 5.28 14.37
CA TYR A 46 12.68 4.40 15.44
C TYR A 46 13.43 3.18 14.87
N GLY A 47 13.67 3.14 13.56
CA GLY A 47 14.36 2.04 12.89
C GLY A 47 13.50 0.80 12.69
N ARG A 48 12.16 0.91 12.76
CA ARG A 48 11.27 -0.23 12.58
C ARG A 48 10.81 -0.32 11.14
N HIS A 49 11.00 -1.48 10.53
CA HIS A 49 10.47 -1.81 9.20
C HIS A 49 8.98 -2.15 9.30
N HIS A 50 8.21 -1.63 8.34
CA HIS A 50 6.78 -1.90 8.23
C HIS A 50 6.54 -2.79 7.01
N GLU A 51 6.26 -4.07 7.24
CA GLU A 51 6.11 -5.11 6.21
C GLU A 51 4.93 -4.84 5.25
N GLU A 52 4.03 -3.94 5.60
CA GLU A 52 2.91 -3.54 4.77
C GLU A 52 3.28 -2.51 3.68
N TYR A 53 4.47 -1.91 3.73
CA TYR A 53 4.86 -0.80 2.85
C TYR A 53 6.24 -0.98 2.26
N LEU A 54 6.33 -0.84 0.93
CA LEU A 54 7.60 -0.51 0.30
C LEU A 54 7.96 0.95 0.60
N SER A 55 9.25 1.20 0.76
CA SER A 55 9.78 2.55 0.87
C SER A 55 9.61 3.29 -0.46
N PHE A 56 9.10 4.52 -0.44
CA PHE A 56 9.05 5.38 -1.62
C PHE A 56 10.47 5.67 -2.18
N ALA A 57 11.51 5.53 -1.35
CA ALA A 57 12.89 5.73 -1.78
C ALA A 57 13.36 4.67 -2.78
N VAL A 58 12.68 3.53 -2.87
CA VAL A 58 13.04 2.43 -3.78
C VAL A 58 12.19 2.37 -5.04
N ASP A 59 11.26 3.31 -5.25
CA ASP A 59 10.29 3.26 -6.37
C ASP A 59 10.95 3.10 -7.75
N GLU A 60 12.13 3.71 -7.94
CA GLU A 60 12.92 3.69 -9.18
C GLU A 60 14.10 2.70 -9.14
N LEU A 61 14.22 1.89 -8.09
CA LEU A 61 15.30 0.93 -7.92
C LEU A 61 14.83 -0.50 -8.25
N PRO A 62 15.65 -1.33 -8.91
CA PRO A 62 15.26 -2.66 -9.38
C PRO A 62 15.27 -3.73 -8.25
N VAL A 63 14.66 -3.41 -7.12
CA VAL A 63 14.74 -4.19 -5.87
C VAL A 63 13.81 -5.41 -5.83
N LEU A 64 12.87 -5.52 -6.76
CA LEU A 64 11.89 -6.61 -6.79
C LEU A 64 12.30 -7.70 -7.79
N GLY A 65 13.48 -8.29 -7.57
CA GLY A 65 14.03 -9.30 -8.48
C GLY A 65 14.42 -8.74 -9.86
N GLY A 66 14.99 -7.53 -9.88
CA GLY A 66 15.34 -6.82 -11.11
C GLY A 66 14.26 -5.87 -11.64
N ARG A 67 13.06 -5.93 -11.08
CA ARG A 67 11.93 -5.05 -11.41
C ARG A 67 11.84 -3.87 -10.44
N LYS A 68 11.41 -2.70 -10.93
CA LYS A 68 11.16 -1.51 -10.11
C LYS A 68 9.74 -1.51 -9.52
N PRO A 69 9.52 -1.04 -8.28
CA PRO A 69 8.17 -0.91 -7.72
C PRO A 69 7.23 -0.09 -8.61
N VAL A 70 7.71 1.01 -9.22
CA VAL A 70 6.88 1.83 -10.13
C VAL A 70 6.34 1.03 -11.31
N GLU A 71 7.13 0.11 -11.86
CA GLU A 71 6.70 -0.77 -12.95
C GLU A 71 5.63 -1.77 -12.46
N ALA A 72 5.74 -2.25 -11.22
CA ALA A 72 4.72 -3.11 -10.59
C ALA A 72 3.38 -2.38 -10.40
N PHE A 73 3.44 -1.12 -9.95
CA PHE A 73 2.25 -0.29 -9.80
C PHE A 73 1.59 0.03 -11.14
N GLU A 74 2.38 0.32 -12.18
CA GLU A 74 1.88 0.57 -13.53
C GLU A 74 1.11 -0.63 -14.09
N ASP A 75 1.68 -1.83 -13.97
CA ASP A 75 1.00 -3.05 -14.44
C ASP A 75 -0.28 -3.33 -13.66
N PHE A 76 -0.28 -3.08 -12.35
CA PHE A 76 -1.50 -3.18 -11.55
C PHE A 76 -2.59 -2.22 -12.04
N PHE A 77 -2.25 -0.96 -12.30
CA PHE A 77 -3.19 0.04 -12.82
C PHE A 77 -3.68 -0.30 -14.22
N ARG A 78 -2.80 -0.76 -15.11
CA ARG A 78 -3.15 -1.20 -16.46
C ARG A 78 -4.10 -2.40 -16.43
N SER A 79 -3.82 -3.37 -15.56
CA SER A 79 -4.67 -4.54 -15.35
C SER A 79 -6.05 -4.14 -14.81
N PHE A 80 -6.11 -3.28 -13.79
CA PHE A 80 -7.38 -2.76 -13.26
C PHE A 80 -8.19 -2.04 -14.35
N ARG A 81 -7.55 -1.16 -15.13
CA ARG A 81 -8.21 -0.46 -16.24
C ARG A 81 -8.78 -1.45 -17.25
N SER A 82 -8.00 -2.44 -17.66
CA SER A 82 -8.40 -3.44 -18.65
C SER A 82 -9.56 -4.31 -18.14
N ALA A 83 -9.46 -4.81 -16.90
CA ALA A 83 -10.45 -5.68 -16.31
C ALA A 83 -11.81 -4.99 -16.08
N PHE A 84 -11.81 -3.68 -15.81
CA PHE A 84 -13.01 -2.91 -15.53
C PHE A 84 -13.39 -1.90 -16.63
N ALA A 85 -12.86 -2.07 -17.86
CA ALA A 85 -12.99 -1.10 -18.94
C ALA A 85 -14.44 -0.65 -19.17
N ASP A 86 -15.39 -1.60 -19.21
CA ASP A 86 -16.81 -1.35 -19.46
C ASP A 86 -17.54 -0.59 -18.33
N PHE A 87 -16.91 -0.46 -17.16
CA PHE A 87 -17.49 0.21 -16.00
C PHE A 87 -17.01 1.66 -15.86
N PHE A 88 -15.94 2.06 -16.53
CA PHE A 88 -15.43 3.43 -16.47
C PHE A 88 -16.43 4.44 -17.05
N GLY A 89 -16.58 5.58 -16.37
CA GLY A 89 -17.48 6.65 -16.79
C GLY A 89 -18.97 6.38 -16.54
N SER A 90 -19.34 5.13 -16.21
CA SER A 90 -20.71 4.74 -15.84
C SER A 90 -20.77 4.40 -14.35
N THR A 91 -20.26 3.22 -13.99
CA THR A 91 -20.31 2.67 -12.63
C THR A 91 -19.12 3.15 -11.82
N ILE A 92 -17.90 3.08 -12.37
CA ILE A 92 -16.69 3.60 -11.73
C ILE A 92 -16.54 5.06 -12.13
N THR A 93 -16.79 5.97 -11.18
CA THR A 93 -16.78 7.42 -11.42
C THR A 93 -15.61 8.14 -10.77
N GLY A 94 -14.76 7.41 -10.05
CA GLY A 94 -13.56 7.97 -9.44
C GLY A 94 -12.61 6.90 -8.97
N ILE A 95 -11.32 7.25 -8.96
CA ILE A 95 -10.25 6.44 -8.44
C ILE A 95 -9.47 7.26 -7.42
N THR A 96 -9.10 6.63 -6.32
CA THR A 96 -8.13 7.14 -5.36
C THR A 96 -7.00 6.12 -5.26
N VAL A 97 -5.75 6.56 -5.33
CA VAL A 97 -4.59 5.70 -5.05
C VAL A 97 -4.12 5.98 -3.63
N SER A 98 -3.97 4.93 -2.83
CA SER A 98 -3.52 5.04 -1.44
C SER A 98 -2.13 4.45 -1.27
N LEU A 99 -1.19 5.31 -0.88
CA LEU A 99 0.21 4.96 -0.60
C LEU A 99 0.46 4.64 0.88
N GLY A 100 -0.60 4.63 1.70
CA GLY A 100 -0.52 4.53 3.15
C GLY A 100 -1.84 4.10 3.79
N PRO A 101 -1.85 3.79 5.11
CA PRO A 101 -3.04 3.36 5.85
C PRO A 101 -4.05 4.50 6.07
N THR A 102 -3.64 5.74 5.84
CA THR A 102 -4.45 6.95 5.92
C THR A 102 -4.14 7.85 4.73
N ALA A 103 -5.10 8.64 4.27
CA ALA A 103 -4.95 9.54 3.11
C ALA A 103 -3.87 10.65 3.28
N SER A 104 -3.25 10.79 4.45
CA SER A 104 -2.07 11.62 4.67
C SER A 104 -0.81 10.85 4.30
N SER A 105 0.00 11.42 3.40
CA SER A 105 1.17 10.87 2.72
C SER A 105 2.38 10.51 3.60
N VAL A 106 2.17 10.22 4.88
CA VAL A 106 3.19 9.67 5.78
C VAL A 106 2.50 8.57 6.58
N PRO A 107 3.04 7.35 6.65
CA PRO A 107 2.54 6.34 7.58
C PRO A 107 2.65 6.91 9.00
N VAL A 108 1.53 7.37 9.53
CA VAL A 108 1.41 7.81 10.91
C VAL A 108 1.40 6.56 11.77
N VAL A 109 2.36 6.47 12.69
CA VAL A 109 2.48 5.35 13.64
C VAL A 109 1.10 5.04 14.25
N PRO A 110 0.61 3.80 14.14
CA PRO A 110 -0.63 3.38 14.77
C PRO A 110 -0.62 3.74 16.26
N ALA A 111 -1.74 4.22 16.79
CA ALA A 111 -1.82 4.62 18.19
C ALA A 111 -1.43 3.49 19.18
N SER A 112 -1.61 2.23 18.78
CA SER A 112 -1.22 1.03 19.55
C SER A 112 0.30 0.88 19.77
N ASP A 113 1.11 1.52 18.92
CA ASP A 113 2.57 1.42 18.94
C ASP A 113 3.25 2.58 19.68
N ARG A 114 2.46 3.51 20.23
CA ARG A 114 2.97 4.61 21.03
C ARG A 114 3.32 4.10 22.43
N ARG A 115 4.62 3.92 22.72
CA ARG A 115 5.06 3.72 24.11
C ARG A 115 4.68 4.95 24.96
N PRO A 116 4.17 4.78 26.19
CA PRO A 116 3.98 5.89 27.11
C PRO A 116 5.34 6.56 27.42
N PRO A 117 5.36 7.88 27.64
CA PRO A 117 6.60 8.58 27.98
C PRO A 117 7.18 7.98 29.27
N VAL A 118 8.44 7.55 29.22
CA VAL A 118 9.17 7.10 30.41
C VAL A 118 9.38 8.32 31.29
N HIS A 119 8.60 8.42 32.37
CA HIS A 119 8.89 9.36 33.44
C HIS A 119 10.22 8.95 34.08
N ARG A 120 11.31 9.62 33.69
CA ARG A 120 12.51 9.67 34.51
C ARG A 120 12.16 10.42 35.78
N ARG A 121 11.82 9.68 36.84
CA ARG A 121 11.89 10.21 38.21
C ARG A 121 13.37 10.53 38.47
N ARG A 122 13.64 11.82 38.70
CA ARG A 122 14.88 12.28 39.33
C ARG A 122 14.87 11.88 40.79
#